data_AF-A0A6M7TUA6-F1
#
_entry.id   AF-A0A6M7TUA6-F1
#
_cell.length_a   1.000
_cell.length_b   1.000
_cell.length_c   1.000
_cell.angle_alpha   90.00
_cell.angle_beta   90.00
_cell.angle_gamma   90.00
#
_symmetry.space_group_name_H-M   'P 1'
#
loop_
_entity.id
_entity.type
_entity.pdbx_description
1 polymer ?
#
loop_
_entity_poly.entity_id
_entity_poly.type
_entity_poly.pdbx_seq_one_letter_code
_entity_poly.pdbx_strand_id
1 'polypeptide(L)'
;MSPSRLLGNLVALIAVPLFAAFLYDQYVAGWIGRQPFAFCYLVQPVVNLAGSLGVLITSVGVVIWAVSGFKSDGGRGLAIGGVLLFIVPLVFGHYLGVTCIPS
;
A
#
# COMPACT_ATOMS: atom_id res chain seq x y z
N MET A 1 -20.86 8.14 -13.55
CA MET A 1 -19.59 8.42 -12.84
C MET A 1 -18.50 7.61 -13.51
N SER A 2 -17.38 8.22 -13.95
CA SER A 2 -16.31 7.44 -14.58
C SER A 2 -15.58 6.59 -13.53
N PRO A 3 -15.21 5.34 -13.83
CA PRO A 3 -14.49 4.48 -12.89
C PRO A 3 -13.16 5.11 -12.43
N SER A 4 -12.52 5.91 -13.30
CA SER A 4 -11.31 6.67 -12.98
C SER A 4 -11.52 7.72 -11.88
N ARG A 5 -12.66 8.43 -11.87
CA ARG A 5 -12.97 9.42 -10.83
C ARG A 5 -13.27 8.77 -9.49
N LEU A 6 -13.95 7.63 -9.50
CA LEU A 6 -14.21 6.87 -8.27
C LEU A 6 -12.90 6.37 -7.65
N LEU A 7 -12.02 5.81 -8.47
CA LEU A 7 -10.70 5.36 -8.03
C LEU A 7 -9.88 6.53 -7.47
N GLY A 8 -9.84 7.66 -8.18
CA GLY A 8 -9.13 8.85 -7.74
C GLY A 8 -9.64 9.40 -6.40
N ASN A 9 -10.95 9.44 -6.21
CA ASN A 9 -11.54 9.86 -4.93
C ASN A 9 -11.20 8.89 -3.79
N LEU A 10 -11.19 7.57 -4.05
CA LEU A 10 -10.80 6.57 -3.06
C LEU A 10 -9.33 6.73 -2.65
N VAL A 11 -8.45 6.93 -3.65
CA VAL A 11 -7.03 7.19 -3.41
C VAL A 11 -6.85 8.46 -2.60
N ALA A 12 -7.55 9.55 -2.95
CA ALA A 12 -7.48 10.80 -2.19
C ALA A 12 -7.99 10.62 -0.74
N LEU A 13 -9.06 9.85 -0.54
CA LEU A 13 -9.62 9.57 0.78
C LEU A 13 -8.61 8.87 1.71
N ILE A 14 -7.70 8.06 1.15
CA ILE A 14 -6.67 7.35 1.91
C ILE A 14 -5.38 8.18 2.01
N ALA A 15 -4.93 8.77 0.90
CA ALA A 15 -3.66 9.48 0.81
C ALA A 15 -3.66 10.78 1.62
N VAL A 16 -4.76 11.54 1.61
CA VAL A 16 -4.86 12.82 2.34
C VAL A 16 -4.68 12.64 3.86
N PRO A 17 -5.41 11.74 4.55
CA PRO A 17 -5.20 11.54 5.99
C PRO A 17 -3.84 10.93 6.31
N LEU A 18 -3.31 10.02 5.48
CA LEU A 18 -1.95 9.52 5.66
C LEU A 18 -0.91 10.63 5.56
N PHE A 19 -1.06 11.52 4.58
CA PHE A 19 -0.16 12.66 4.39
C PHE A 19 -0.27 13.66 5.54
N ALA A 20 -1.48 13.97 6.01
CA ALA A 20 -1.67 14.82 7.17
C ALA A 20 -1.05 14.23 8.44
N ALA A 21 -1.20 12.93 8.67
CA ALA A 21 -0.59 12.22 9.80
C ALA A 21 0.94 12.19 9.71
N PHE A 22 1.49 12.00 8.51
CA PHE A 22 2.93 12.07 8.25
C PHE A 22 3.48 13.47 8.58
N LEU A 23 2.82 14.54 8.11
CA LEU A 23 3.23 15.91 8.42
C LEU A 23 3.14 16.20 9.92
N TYR A 24 2.09 15.73 10.59
CA TYR A 24 1.95 15.89 12.03
C TYR A 24 3.09 15.20 12.78
N ASP A 25 3.38 13.95 12.45
CA ASP A 25 4.47 13.21 13.11
C ASP A 25 5.83 13.87 12.83
N GLN A 26 6.10 14.30 11.60
CA GLN A 26 7.39 14.89 11.23
C GLN A 26 7.61 16.29 11.84
N TYR A 27 6.61 17.17 11.78
CA TYR A 27 6.76 18.58 12.16
C TYR A 27 6.30 18.89 13.58
N VAL A 28 5.40 18.10 14.16
CA VAL A 28 4.87 18.35 15.51
C VAL A 28 5.45 17.36 16.51
N ALA A 29 5.38 16.05 16.22
CA ALA A 29 5.88 15.03 17.14
C ALA A 29 7.42 14.93 17.13
N GLY A 30 8.05 15.14 15.97
CA GLY A 30 9.51 15.17 15.82
C GLY A 30 10.19 16.27 16.64
N TRP A 31 9.53 17.40 16.86
CA TRP A 31 10.03 18.47 17.75
C TRP A 31 10.08 18.07 19.23
N ILE A 32 9.27 17.09 19.63
CA ILE A 32 9.17 16.61 21.03
C ILE A 32 10.02 15.33 21.21
N GLY A 33 10.74 14.89 20.18
CA GLY A 33 11.54 13.66 20.20
C GLY A 33 10.71 12.39 20.36
N ARG A 34 9.40 12.45 20.04
CA ARG A 34 8.52 11.27 20.07
C ARG A 34 8.60 10.49 18.77
N GLN A 35 8.49 9.17 18.88
CA GLN A 35 8.39 8.27 17.73
C GLN A 35 7.09 8.52 16.95
N PRO A 36 7.09 8.34 15.62
CA PRO A 36 5.91 8.54 14.78
C PRO A 36 4.83 7.51 15.13
N PHE A 37 3.70 7.97 15.66
CA PHE A 37 2.61 7.09 16.11
C PHE A 37 1.37 7.24 15.23
N ALA A 38 1.05 8.45 14.77
CA ALA A 38 -0.16 8.74 14.03
C ALA A 38 -0.11 8.14 12.62
N PHE A 39 1.01 8.31 11.93
CA PHE A 39 1.24 7.71 10.62
C PHE A 39 1.24 6.18 10.70
N CYS A 40 1.95 5.63 11.69
CA CYS A 40 2.07 4.18 11.83
C CYS A 40 0.73 3.50 12.16
N TYR A 41 -0.11 4.15 12.96
CA TYR A 41 -1.46 3.66 13.23
C TYR A 41 -2.37 3.70 11.99
N LEU A 42 -2.28 4.76 11.18
CA LEU A 42 -3.11 4.94 9.98
C LEU A 42 -2.64 4.11 8.78
N VAL A 43 -1.34 3.84 8.65
CA VAL A 43 -0.79 3.05 7.54
C VAL A 43 -1.03 1.55 7.73
N GLN A 44 -1.12 1.06 8.97
CA GLN A 44 -1.32 -0.36 9.29
C GLN A 44 -2.56 -0.99 8.62
N PRO A 45 -3.78 -0.40 8.65
CA PRO A 45 -4.92 -0.96 7.93
C PRO A 45 -4.71 -0.98 6.41
N VAL A 46 -3.99 0.02 5.86
CA VAL A 46 -3.66 0.09 4.43
C VAL A 46 -2.73 -1.05 4.04
N VAL A 47 -1.69 -1.31 4.85
CA VAL A 47 -0.75 -2.42 4.64
C VAL A 47 -1.46 -3.77 4.73
N ASN A 48 -2.33 -3.98 5.73
CA ASN A 48 -3.07 -5.23 5.87
C ASN A 48 -4.03 -5.49 4.70
N LEU A 49 -4.77 -4.45 4.28
CA LEU A 49 -5.70 -4.54 3.15
C LEU A 49 -4.95 -4.78 1.85
N ALA A 50 -3.92 -3.97 1.57
CA ALA A 50 -3.10 -4.10 0.38
C ALA A 50 -2.38 -5.45 0.35
N GLY A 51 -1.92 -5.96 1.49
CA GLY A 51 -1.27 -7.25 1.55
C GLY A 51 -2.22 -8.41 1.26
N SER A 52 -3.41 -8.39 1.85
CA SER A 52 -4.43 -9.41 1.59
C SER A 52 -4.87 -9.41 0.12
N LEU A 53 -5.12 -8.23 -0.45
CA LEU A 53 -5.47 -8.08 -1.87
C LEU A 53 -4.30 -8.43 -2.78
N GLY A 54 -3.08 -8.06 -2.42
CA GLY A 54 -1.86 -8.37 -3.16
C GLY A 54 -1.64 -9.87 -3.30
N VAL A 55 -1.79 -10.64 -2.22
CA VAL A 55 -1.70 -12.11 -2.25
C VAL A 55 -2.81 -12.73 -3.10
N LEU A 56 -4.04 -12.23 -2.98
CA LEU A 56 -5.17 -12.71 -3.77
C LEU A 56 -4.96 -12.44 -5.28
N ILE A 57 -4.60 -11.22 -5.65
CA ILE A 57 -4.36 -10.82 -7.03
C ILE A 57 -3.17 -11.59 -7.62
N THR A 58 -2.11 -11.77 -6.84
CA THR A 58 -0.93 -12.52 -7.26
C THR A 58 -1.28 -13.98 -7.54
N SER A 59 -1.99 -14.63 -6.61
CA SER A 59 -2.37 -16.04 -6.78
C SER A 59 -3.30 -16.25 -7.97
N VAL A 60 -4.28 -15.37 -8.18
CA VAL A 60 -5.14 -15.38 -9.38
C VAL A 60 -4.33 -15.17 -10.65
N GLY A 61 -3.41 -14.21 -10.66
CA GLY A 61 -2.52 -13.95 -11.80
C GLY A 61 -1.66 -15.17 -12.16
N VAL A 62 -1.06 -15.83 -11.16
CA VAL A 62 -0.26 -17.04 -11.34
C VAL A 62 -1.10 -18.19 -11.90
N VAL A 63 -2.33 -18.40 -11.38
CA VAL A 63 -3.24 -19.44 -11.89
C VAL A 63 -3.60 -19.18 -13.35
N ILE A 64 -4.01 -17.95 -13.69
CA ILE A 64 -4.35 -17.57 -15.08
C ILE A 64 -3.13 -17.77 -15.99
N TRP A 65 -1.94 -17.37 -15.53
CA TRP A 65 -0.71 -17.50 -16.29
C TRP A 65 -0.34 -18.97 -16.52
N ALA A 66 -0.46 -19.82 -15.50
CA ALA A 66 -0.20 -21.26 -15.59
C ALA A 66 -1.20 -22.00 -16.50
N VAL A 67 -2.50 -21.74 -16.35
CA VAL A 67 -3.56 -22.35 -17.18
C VAL A 67 -3.43 -21.93 -18.65
N SER A 68 -2.87 -20.75 -18.91
CA SER A 68 -2.60 -20.25 -20.26
C SER A 68 -1.29 -20.80 -20.86
N GLY A 69 -0.63 -21.76 -20.22
CA GLY A 69 0.67 -22.29 -20.65
C GLY A 69 1.76 -21.21 -20.67
N PHE A 70 1.73 -20.28 -19.71
CA PHE A 70 2.66 -19.17 -19.54
C PHE A 70 2.65 -18.09 -20.65
N LYS A 71 1.62 -18.07 -21.51
CA LYS A 71 1.50 -17.10 -22.61
C LYS A 71 0.65 -15.87 -22.30
N SER A 72 -0.07 -15.85 -21.18
CA SER A 72 -0.96 -14.73 -20.84
C SER A 72 -0.20 -13.56 -20.22
N ASP A 73 -0.03 -12.48 -20.99
CA ASP A 73 0.50 -11.20 -20.50
C ASP A 73 -0.38 -10.58 -19.41
N GLY A 74 -1.70 -10.80 -19.49
CA GLY A 74 -2.65 -10.36 -18.45
C GLY A 74 -2.42 -11.08 -17.12
N GLY A 75 -2.25 -12.40 -17.13
CA GLY A 75 -1.94 -13.19 -15.93
C GLY A 75 -0.59 -12.81 -15.32
N ARG A 76 0.42 -12.62 -16.17
CA ARG A 76 1.74 -12.13 -15.74
C ARG A 76 1.66 -10.73 -15.14
N GLY A 77 0.91 -9.82 -15.75
CA GLY A 77 0.69 -8.47 -15.27
C GLY A 77 -0.02 -8.44 -13.91
N LEU A 78 -1.05 -9.28 -13.73
CA LEU A 78 -1.74 -9.47 -12.44
C LEU A 78 -0.79 -10.01 -11.36
N ALA A 79 0.03 -11.02 -11.69
CA ALA A 79 1.00 -11.57 -10.76
C ALA A 79 2.02 -10.52 -10.28
N ILE A 80 2.62 -9.78 -11.22
CA ILE A 80 3.60 -8.73 -10.90
C ILE A 80 2.93 -7.58 -10.15
N GLY A 81 1.76 -7.14 -10.62
CA GLY A 81 0.99 -6.05 -10.01
C GLY A 81 0.57 -6.37 -8.58
N GLY A 82 0.13 -7.61 -8.31
CA GLY A 82 -0.22 -8.05 -6.96
C GLY A 82 0.99 -8.07 -6.01
N VAL A 83 2.15 -8.52 -6.49
CA VAL A 83 3.40 -8.49 -5.72
C VAL A 83 3.79 -7.05 -5.39
N LEU A 84 3.73 -6.14 -6.35
CA LEU A 84 4.01 -4.73 -6.13
C LEU A 84 3.03 -4.11 -5.12
N LEU A 85 1.75 -4.47 -5.20
CA LEU A 85 0.71 -3.98 -4.30
C LEU A 85 0.95 -4.43 -2.85
N PHE A 86 1.58 -5.58 -2.63
CA PHE A 86 2.04 -6.03 -1.32
C PHE A 86 3.30 -5.31 -0.84
N ILE A 87 4.32 -5.18 -1.70
CA ILE A 87 5.64 -4.66 -1.30
C ILE A 87 5.61 -3.15 -1.05
N VAL A 88 4.94 -2.39 -1.92
CA VAL A 88 4.99 -0.92 -1.91
C VAL A 88 4.57 -0.33 -0.55
N PRO A 89 3.41 -0.71 0.04
CA PRO A 89 3.01 -0.20 1.35
C PRO A 89 3.96 -0.59 2.48
N LEU A 90 4.60 -1.76 2.38
CA LEU A 90 5.54 -2.27 3.39
C LEU A 90 6.81 -1.42 3.48
N VAL A 91 7.36 -1.03 2.32
CA VAL A 91 8.59 -0.25 2.25
C VAL A 91 8.34 1.25 2.33
N PHE A 92 7.10 1.70 2.13
CA PHE A 92 6.73 3.11 2.07
C PHE A 92 7.13 3.88 3.33
N GLY A 93 6.87 3.33 4.53
CA GLY A 93 7.27 3.96 5.79
C GLY A 93 8.79 4.11 5.91
N HIS A 94 9.54 3.08 5.49
CA HIS A 94 11.01 3.12 5.52
C HIS A 94 11.58 4.22 4.63
N TYR A 95 11.06 4.39 3.40
CA TYR A 95 11.50 5.47 2.50
C TYR A 95 11.11 6.88 2.98
N LEU A 96 10.07 6.98 3.80
CA LEU A 96 9.66 8.23 4.44
C LEU A 96 10.44 8.54 5.73
N GLY A 97 11.41 7.70 6.10
CA GLY A 97 12.21 7.88 7.32
C GLY A 97 11.45 7.60 8.62
N VAL A 98 10.26 6.99 8.53
CA VAL A 98 9.43 6.64 9.69
C VAL A 98 9.51 5.14 9.96
N THR A 99 10.06 4.78 11.12
CA THR A 99 10.16 3.39 11.56
C THR A 99 8.88 2.97 12.28
N CYS A 100 7.93 2.42 11.54
CA CYS A 100 6.74 1.77 12.09
C CYS A 100 7.03 0.32 12.50
N ILE A 101 8.09 0.13 13.29
CA ILE A 101 8.46 -1.21 13.78
C ILE A 101 7.70 -1.40 15.09
N PRO A 102 6.78 -2.39 15.18
CA PRO A 102 6.23 -2.77 16.47
C PRO A 102 7.38 -3.30 17.32
N SER A 103 7.67 -2.62 18.43
CA SER A 103 8.50 -3.14 19.51
C SER A 103 7.85 -4.36 20.14
#